data_AF-A0A6J6HTK5-F1
#
_entry.id   AF-A0A6J6HTK5-F1
#
_cell.length_a   1.000
_cell.length_b   1.000
_cell.length_c   1.000
_cell.angle_alpha   90.00
_cell.angle_beta   90.00
_cell.angle_gamma   90.00
#
_symmetry.space_group_name_H-M   'P 1'
#
loop_
_entity.id
_entity.type
_entity.pdbx_description
1 polymer ?
#
loop_
_entity_poly.entity_id
_entity_poly.type
_entity_poly.pdbx_seq_one_letter_code
_entity_poly.pdbx_strand_id
1 'polypeptide(L)'
;MASKSKLAQKKQATSAKKINFYLIGIPVFAFFIKLIIMANIKGTDGGLLGGWLGADGENYLSGVDGLLQQGYFSDKSILSYWPAGYPILIWILTKISLAHVIYLIAFTQSIFYAYASYYFVKQLRGTRLQPYMFLIGLALAFNPTLSLSSLAVGYESPIAACMLMVVGLIMKSRQSGHDRQFILRVVAVGFFSALASFMQPRWILTSLVIAAFWALITKGRKAQALILVGVIGVMTLAPAIMMQRNIKSIDKAVISTNLGVTMRIGAGDETQGGYARTGPDIPCEPTPPATATTDNDVVKCVIKWYASHPGKSIRLFINKAWFYWSPWSGPLGNGTMARNPWLKVNPIVNIAKGSQSGNDLVYKSVGRGISFFWVIGCISLFFMGFFWLRSMKGIYANLAYASFIPVVISWLVAMGTIGDHRFRIPTMTLSVFLQVMGYFALRHRLKTGSFAVALESSGQAR
;
A
#
# COMPACT_ATOMS: atom_id res chain seq x y z
N MET A 1 16.51 -39.85 -30.57
CA MET A 1 15.56 -39.06 -29.73
C MET A 1 16.05 -38.80 -28.30
N ALA A 2 16.79 -39.71 -27.64
CA ALA A 2 17.28 -39.54 -26.26
C ALA A 2 18.23 -38.35 -26.01
N SER A 3 19.07 -37.96 -26.98
CA SER A 3 20.01 -36.82 -26.86
C SER A 3 19.29 -35.45 -26.78
N LYS A 4 18.26 -35.24 -27.59
CA LYS A 4 17.43 -34.00 -27.56
C LYS A 4 16.65 -33.88 -26.25
N SER A 5 16.18 -35.01 -25.69
CA SER A 5 15.52 -35.08 -24.38
C SER A 5 16.47 -34.71 -23.23
N LYS A 6 17.69 -35.27 -23.18
CA LYS A 6 18.70 -34.92 -22.17
C LYS A 6 19.13 -33.45 -22.26
N LEU A 7 19.29 -32.91 -23.48
CA LEU A 7 19.60 -31.48 -23.70
C LEU A 7 18.46 -30.57 -23.25
N ALA A 8 17.20 -30.95 -23.50
CA ALA A 8 16.03 -30.20 -23.04
C ALA A 8 15.92 -30.22 -21.50
N GLN A 9 16.13 -31.38 -20.86
CA GLN A 9 16.16 -31.50 -19.40
C GLN A 9 17.30 -30.66 -18.79
N LYS A 10 18.50 -30.68 -19.37
CA LYS A 10 19.63 -29.86 -18.92
C LYS A 10 19.35 -28.35 -19.08
N LYS A 11 18.73 -27.93 -20.19
CA LYS A 11 18.28 -26.54 -20.39
C LYS A 11 17.21 -26.14 -19.38
N GLN A 12 16.24 -27.01 -19.09
CA GLN A 12 15.18 -26.76 -18.12
C GLN A 12 15.71 -26.67 -16.69
N ALA A 13 16.63 -27.57 -16.29
CA ALA A 13 17.32 -27.52 -15.01
C ALA A 13 18.16 -26.24 -14.84
N THR A 14 18.87 -25.83 -15.90
CA THR A 14 19.66 -24.59 -15.90
C THR A 14 18.78 -23.34 -15.81
N SER A 15 17.66 -23.32 -16.55
CA SER A 15 16.65 -22.25 -16.48
C SER A 15 16.02 -22.17 -15.09
N ALA A 16 15.65 -23.30 -14.49
CA ALA A 16 15.11 -23.35 -13.13
C ALA A 16 16.13 -22.85 -12.08
N LYS A 17 17.42 -23.21 -12.21
CA LYS A 17 18.49 -22.71 -11.34
C LYS A 17 18.66 -21.19 -11.45
N LYS A 18 18.62 -20.64 -12.67
CA LYS A 18 18.66 -19.18 -12.90
C LYS A 18 17.45 -18.46 -12.29
N ILE A 19 16.25 -19.01 -12.45
CA ILE A 19 15.03 -18.42 -11.87
C ILE A 19 15.11 -18.42 -10.34
N ASN A 20 15.57 -19.50 -9.71
CA ASN A 20 15.76 -19.53 -8.26
C ASN A 20 16.79 -18.50 -7.79
N PHE A 21 17.88 -18.34 -8.53
CA PHE A 21 18.90 -17.34 -8.23
C PHE A 21 18.31 -15.93 -8.26
N TYR A 22 17.59 -15.53 -9.31
CA TYR A 22 17.00 -14.20 -9.39
C TYR A 22 15.85 -13.99 -8.39
N LEU A 23 15.06 -15.02 -8.13
CA LEU A 23 13.93 -14.94 -7.20
C LEU A 23 14.38 -14.54 -5.79
N ILE A 24 15.52 -15.06 -5.33
CA ILE A 24 16.10 -14.72 -4.02
C ILE A 24 17.06 -13.53 -4.15
N GLY A 25 17.88 -13.51 -5.20
CA GLY A 25 18.94 -12.54 -5.37
C GLY A 25 18.45 -11.10 -5.52
N ILE A 26 17.36 -10.85 -6.25
CA ILE A 26 16.82 -9.48 -6.45
C ILE A 26 16.42 -8.83 -5.11
N PRO A 27 15.52 -9.42 -4.29
CA PRO A 27 15.11 -8.82 -3.03
C PRO A 27 16.26 -8.76 -2.01
N VAL A 28 17.15 -9.76 -1.97
CA VAL A 28 18.34 -9.74 -1.08
C VAL A 28 19.30 -8.64 -1.46
N PHE A 29 19.59 -8.46 -2.76
CA PHE A 29 20.48 -7.41 -3.24
C PHE A 29 19.89 -6.01 -2.96
N ALA A 30 18.59 -5.82 -3.21
CA ALA A 30 17.92 -4.57 -2.86
C ALA A 30 17.96 -4.29 -1.35
N PHE A 31 17.77 -5.31 -0.51
CA PHE A 31 17.90 -5.19 0.94
C PHE A 31 19.34 -4.86 1.38
N PHE A 32 20.35 -5.48 0.76
CA PHE A 32 21.75 -5.19 1.06
C PHE A 32 22.12 -3.74 0.71
N ILE A 33 21.66 -3.21 -0.43
CA ILE A 33 21.82 -1.79 -0.77
C ILE A 33 21.19 -0.90 0.31
N LYS A 34 20.01 -1.27 0.81
CA LYS A 34 19.38 -0.53 1.92
C LYS A 34 20.21 -0.55 3.19
N LEU A 35 20.83 -1.67 3.56
CA LEU A 35 21.72 -1.73 4.72
C LEU A 35 22.91 -0.75 4.59
N ILE A 36 23.50 -0.67 3.38
CA ILE A 36 24.54 0.33 3.09
C ILE A 36 23.98 1.74 3.26
N ILE A 37 22.82 2.03 2.68
CA ILE A 37 22.18 3.36 2.82
C ILE A 37 21.95 3.68 4.30
N MET A 38 21.35 2.77 5.06
CA MET A 38 21.09 2.92 6.49
C MET A 38 22.35 3.25 7.29
N ALA A 39 23.45 2.54 7.03
CA ALA A 39 24.74 2.79 7.70
C ALA A 39 25.30 4.20 7.44
N ASN A 40 24.88 4.84 6.34
CA ASN A 40 25.30 6.19 5.95
C ASN A 40 24.29 7.28 6.35
N ILE A 41 23.12 6.94 6.90
CA ILE A 41 22.17 7.96 7.38
C ILE A 41 22.61 8.42 8.78
N LYS A 42 23.03 9.68 8.87
CA LYS A 42 23.49 10.33 10.09
C LYS A 42 22.44 11.27 10.68
N GLY A 43 22.44 11.40 12.00
CA GLY A 43 21.71 12.41 12.76
C GLY A 43 22.38 13.79 12.69
N THR A 44 21.73 14.80 13.25
CA THR A 44 22.29 16.17 13.35
C THR A 44 23.53 16.25 14.23
N ASP A 45 23.68 15.29 15.14
CA ASP A 45 24.83 15.08 16.02
C ASP A 45 25.96 14.27 15.35
N GLY A 46 25.80 13.87 14.08
CA GLY A 46 26.74 12.99 13.38
C GLY A 46 26.63 11.50 13.76
N GLY A 47 25.74 11.15 14.70
CA GLY A 47 25.47 9.78 15.13
C GLY A 47 24.79 8.94 14.05
N LEU A 48 24.85 7.61 14.17
CA LEU A 48 24.13 6.71 13.25
C LEU A 48 22.63 6.76 13.54
N LEU A 49 21.84 7.28 12.59
CA LEU A 49 20.38 7.35 12.72
C LEU A 49 19.69 6.13 12.09
N GLY A 50 20.19 5.68 10.93
CA GLY A 50 19.70 4.45 10.28
C GLY A 50 18.43 4.58 9.45
N GLY A 51 17.76 5.73 9.45
CA GLY A 51 16.51 5.96 8.72
C GLY A 51 16.10 7.42 8.70
N TRP A 52 15.04 7.75 7.96
CA TRP A 52 14.51 9.11 7.84
C TRP A 52 13.13 9.25 8.48
N LEU A 53 12.68 10.48 8.68
CA LEU A 53 11.28 10.75 9.02
C LEU A 53 10.41 10.72 7.77
N GLY A 54 9.29 10.01 7.85
CA GLY A 54 8.24 10.03 6.82
C GLY A 54 7.37 11.28 6.92
N ALA A 55 6.23 11.25 6.23
CA ALA A 55 5.26 12.35 6.23
C ALA A 55 4.75 12.71 7.64
N ASP A 56 4.47 11.68 8.46
CA ASP A 56 3.98 11.82 9.85
C ASP A 56 4.99 11.27 10.88
N GLY A 57 6.28 11.20 10.53
CA GLY A 57 7.30 10.58 11.36
C GLY A 57 7.32 11.12 12.80
N GLU A 58 7.28 12.44 12.95
CA GLU A 58 7.24 13.13 14.24
C GLU A 58 5.97 12.85 15.03
N ASN A 59 4.82 12.76 14.36
CA ASN A 59 3.56 12.44 15.03
C ASN A 59 3.61 11.02 15.61
N TYR A 60 4.19 10.06 14.88
CA TYR A 60 4.35 8.70 15.40
C TYR A 60 5.34 8.63 16.56
N LEU A 61 6.49 9.30 16.44
CA LEU A 61 7.49 9.33 17.53
C LEU A 61 6.96 10.06 18.76
N SER A 62 6.19 11.14 18.59
CA SER A 62 5.49 11.80 19.68
C SER A 62 4.51 10.84 20.38
N GLY A 63 3.80 9.99 19.62
CA GLY A 63 3.00 8.91 20.20
C GLY A 63 3.84 7.93 21.03
N VAL A 64 5.02 7.54 20.53
CA VAL A 64 5.96 6.67 21.24
C VAL A 64 6.43 7.31 22.55
N ASP A 65 6.71 8.61 22.56
CA ASP A 65 7.08 9.33 23.79
C ASP A 65 5.99 9.25 24.85
N GLY A 66 4.72 9.38 24.46
CA GLY A 66 3.59 9.19 25.38
C GLY A 66 3.55 7.78 25.96
N LEU A 67 3.75 6.76 25.10
CA LEU A 67 3.81 5.36 25.53
C LEU A 67 5.02 5.05 26.43
N LEU A 68 6.16 5.73 26.23
CA LEU A 68 7.33 5.61 27.10
C LEU A 68 7.07 6.22 28.49
N GLN A 69 6.37 7.34 28.56
CA GLN A 69 6.09 8.07 29.81
C GLN A 69 4.96 7.43 30.63
N GLN A 70 3.87 7.05 29.98
CA GLN A 70 2.62 6.64 30.66
C GLN A 70 2.24 5.17 30.40
N GLY A 71 3.02 4.45 29.59
CA GLY A 71 2.74 3.07 29.22
C GLY A 71 1.63 2.93 28.18
N TYR A 72 1.11 1.71 28.05
CA TYR A 72 0.16 1.32 27.00
C TYR A 72 -1.13 2.17 26.98
N PHE A 73 -1.63 2.56 28.16
CA PHE A 73 -2.86 3.34 28.34
C PHE A 73 -2.62 4.87 28.34
N SER A 74 -1.50 5.33 27.79
CA SER A 74 -1.20 6.77 27.64
C SER A 74 -2.39 7.57 27.08
N ASP A 75 -2.71 8.69 27.70
CA ASP A 75 -3.79 9.59 27.29
C ASP A 75 -3.31 10.68 26.31
N LYS A 76 -2.04 10.64 25.90
CA LYS A 76 -1.45 11.59 24.94
C LYS A 76 -2.31 11.68 23.68
N SER A 77 -2.85 12.88 23.43
CA SER A 77 -3.88 13.13 22.42
C SER A 77 -3.56 12.59 21.02
N ILE A 78 -2.29 12.57 20.62
CA ILE A 78 -1.84 12.06 19.32
C ILE A 78 -2.14 10.55 19.13
N LEU A 79 -2.20 9.77 20.21
CA LEU A 79 -2.47 8.33 20.20
C LEU A 79 -3.96 7.98 20.06
N SER A 80 -4.85 8.94 20.32
CA SER A 80 -6.28 8.82 20.04
C SER A 80 -6.70 9.56 18.77
N TYR A 81 -5.99 10.64 18.44
CA TYR A 81 -6.23 11.38 17.20
C TYR A 81 -5.81 10.54 16.00
N TRP A 82 -4.57 10.01 15.99
CA TRP A 82 -4.14 9.00 15.03
C TRP A 82 -4.33 7.59 15.60
N PRO A 83 -4.41 6.57 14.73
CA PRO A 83 -4.37 5.17 15.17
C PRO A 83 -3.09 4.87 15.97
N ALA A 84 -3.23 4.43 17.22
CA ALA A 84 -2.10 4.13 18.11
C ALA A 84 -1.24 2.94 17.64
N GLY A 85 -1.73 2.10 16.72
CA GLY A 85 -1.09 0.82 16.45
C GLY A 85 0.33 0.92 15.89
N TYR A 86 0.61 1.85 14.97
CA TYR A 86 1.99 2.04 14.49
C TYR A 86 2.94 2.58 15.59
N PRO A 87 2.58 3.62 16.37
CA PRO A 87 3.32 3.98 17.58
C PRO A 87 3.54 2.83 18.56
N ILE A 88 2.55 1.97 18.81
CA ILE A 88 2.69 0.80 19.69
C ILE A 88 3.73 -0.19 19.14
N LEU A 89 3.72 -0.47 17.84
CA LEU A 89 4.74 -1.33 17.21
C LEU A 89 6.14 -0.74 17.37
N ILE A 90 6.30 0.58 17.21
CA ILE A 90 7.58 1.25 17.45
C ILE A 90 7.97 1.16 18.94
N TRP A 91 7.02 1.38 19.85
CA TRP A 91 7.26 1.28 21.29
C TRP A 91 7.70 -0.12 21.75
N ILE A 92 7.28 -1.19 21.05
CA ILE A 92 7.82 -2.53 21.29
C ILE A 92 9.30 -2.60 20.86
N LEU A 93 9.67 -1.96 19.74
CA LEU A 93 11.07 -1.92 19.28
C LEU A 93 11.99 -1.12 20.21
N THR A 94 11.48 -0.11 20.91
CA THR A 94 12.30 0.64 21.90
C THR A 94 12.75 -0.23 23.06
N LYS A 95 12.04 -1.34 23.35
CA LYS A 95 12.44 -2.34 24.35
C LYS A 95 13.69 -3.12 23.95
N ILE A 96 14.02 -3.16 22.67
CA ILE A 96 15.28 -3.73 22.16
C ILE A 96 16.39 -2.68 22.29
N SER A 97 16.17 -1.49 21.73
CA SER A 97 17.08 -0.35 21.90
C SER A 97 16.35 0.96 21.64
N LEU A 98 16.30 1.83 22.65
CA LEU A 98 15.77 3.19 22.49
C LEU A 98 16.72 4.04 21.63
N ALA A 99 18.03 3.95 21.89
CA ALA A 99 19.05 4.74 21.19
C ALA A 99 19.08 4.49 19.67
N HIS A 100 18.79 3.26 19.24
CA HIS A 100 18.83 2.87 17.82
C HIS A 100 17.44 2.59 17.24
N VAL A 101 16.37 3.15 17.84
CA VAL A 101 15.00 2.82 17.44
C VAL A 101 14.71 3.10 15.97
N ILE A 102 15.21 4.22 15.42
CA ILE A 102 14.98 4.56 13.99
C ILE A 102 15.67 3.56 13.07
N TYR A 103 16.88 3.11 13.41
CA TYR A 103 17.56 2.03 12.70
C TYR A 103 16.76 0.73 12.76
N LEU A 104 16.27 0.34 13.94
CA LEU A 104 15.47 -0.88 14.14
C LEU A 104 14.17 -0.84 13.34
N ILE A 105 13.49 0.31 13.30
CA ILE A 105 12.30 0.55 12.50
C ILE A 105 12.62 0.31 11.01
N ALA A 106 13.64 0.98 10.48
CA ALA A 106 14.03 0.88 9.07
C ALA A 106 14.47 -0.54 8.69
N PHE A 107 15.22 -1.22 9.57
CA PHE A 107 15.65 -2.60 9.38
C PHE A 107 14.44 -3.54 9.28
N THR A 108 13.55 -3.48 10.27
CA THR A 108 12.39 -4.38 10.39
C THR A 108 11.42 -4.19 9.23
N GLN A 109 11.13 -2.95 8.84
CA GLN A 109 10.29 -2.67 7.68
C GLN A 109 10.94 -3.15 6.37
N SER A 110 12.24 -2.91 6.21
CA SER A 110 12.96 -3.27 4.98
C SER A 110 13.06 -4.77 4.77
N ILE A 111 13.36 -5.54 5.83
CA ILE A 111 13.43 -7.00 5.73
C ILE A 111 12.03 -7.60 5.51
N PHE A 112 11.00 -7.06 6.17
CA PHE A 112 9.63 -7.51 5.97
C PHE A 112 9.17 -7.27 4.53
N TYR A 113 9.42 -6.07 3.99
CA TYR A 113 9.08 -5.75 2.60
C TYR A 113 9.86 -6.61 1.59
N ALA A 114 11.15 -6.87 1.83
CA ALA A 114 11.96 -7.75 1.00
C ALA A 114 11.40 -9.18 0.98
N TYR A 115 11.05 -9.72 2.15
CA TYR A 115 10.43 -11.04 2.26
C TYR A 115 9.05 -11.09 1.58
N ALA A 116 8.20 -10.09 1.78
CA ALA A 116 6.88 -10.03 1.16
C ALA A 116 6.96 -9.98 -0.37
N SER A 117 7.91 -9.20 -0.90
CA SER A 117 8.20 -9.14 -2.34
C SER A 117 8.66 -10.49 -2.89
N TYR A 118 9.63 -11.13 -2.21
CA TYR A 118 10.07 -12.50 -2.53
C TYR A 118 8.88 -13.47 -2.53
N TYR A 119 8.09 -13.48 -1.47
CA TYR A 119 7.01 -14.44 -1.25
C TYR A 119 5.93 -14.29 -2.32
N PHE A 120 5.54 -13.06 -2.67
CA PHE A 120 4.58 -12.79 -3.74
C PHE A 120 5.10 -13.30 -5.10
N VAL A 121 6.31 -12.91 -5.50
CA VAL A 121 6.88 -13.32 -6.80
C VAL A 121 7.08 -14.83 -6.87
N LYS A 122 7.41 -15.49 -5.74
CA LYS A 122 7.52 -16.94 -5.65
C LYS A 122 6.23 -17.66 -6.06
N GLN A 123 5.06 -17.08 -5.79
CA GLN A 123 3.77 -17.69 -6.18
C GLN A 123 3.53 -17.68 -7.69
N LEU A 124 4.30 -16.89 -8.46
CA LEU A 124 4.20 -16.85 -9.91
C LEU A 124 5.00 -17.97 -10.59
N ARG A 125 5.85 -18.68 -9.83
CA ARG A 125 6.69 -19.76 -10.33
C ARG A 125 5.83 -20.95 -10.78
N GLY A 126 6.20 -21.57 -11.89
CA GLY A 126 5.45 -22.69 -12.47
C GLY A 126 4.14 -22.28 -13.13
N THR A 127 3.87 -20.98 -13.25
CA THR A 127 2.68 -20.45 -13.93
C THR A 127 3.06 -19.81 -15.27
N ARG A 128 2.06 -19.44 -16.08
CA ARG A 128 2.26 -18.66 -17.32
C ARG A 128 2.90 -17.28 -17.07
N LEU A 129 2.93 -16.81 -15.82
CA LEU A 129 3.59 -15.56 -15.43
C LEU A 129 5.07 -15.72 -15.12
N GLN A 130 5.60 -16.95 -15.13
CA GLN A 130 7.02 -17.23 -14.89
C GLN A 130 7.97 -16.40 -15.79
N PRO A 131 7.69 -16.19 -17.10
CA PRO A 131 8.54 -15.35 -17.95
C PRO A 131 8.62 -13.88 -17.50
N TYR A 132 7.64 -13.40 -16.75
CA TYR A 132 7.55 -11.99 -16.30
C TYR A 132 8.14 -11.78 -14.89
N MET A 133 8.44 -12.87 -14.16
CA MET A 133 8.89 -12.83 -12.76
C MET A 133 10.11 -11.93 -12.54
N PHE A 134 11.07 -11.93 -13.47
CA PHE A 134 12.27 -11.10 -13.35
C PHE A 134 11.92 -9.61 -13.29
N LEU A 135 11.10 -9.12 -14.24
CA LEU A 135 10.72 -7.71 -14.29
C LEU A 135 9.78 -7.34 -13.14
N ILE A 136 8.87 -8.24 -12.75
CA ILE A 136 8.01 -8.02 -11.58
C ILE A 136 8.86 -7.91 -10.31
N GLY A 137 9.81 -8.83 -10.10
CA GLY A 137 10.72 -8.79 -8.96
C GLY A 137 11.57 -7.52 -8.92
N LEU A 138 12.12 -7.12 -10.07
CA LEU A 138 12.87 -5.86 -10.20
C LEU A 138 11.99 -4.65 -9.87
N ALA A 139 10.80 -4.57 -10.45
CA ALA A 139 9.88 -3.46 -10.22
C ALA A 139 9.44 -3.36 -8.74
N LEU A 140 9.19 -4.48 -8.05
CA LEU A 140 8.81 -4.46 -6.64
C LEU A 140 9.98 -4.09 -5.71
N ALA A 141 11.17 -4.62 -5.98
CA ALA A 141 12.35 -4.43 -5.12
C ALA A 141 13.04 -3.07 -5.33
N PHE A 142 13.08 -2.60 -6.57
CA PHE A 142 13.82 -1.39 -6.98
C PHE A 142 12.94 -0.20 -7.35
N ASN A 143 11.61 -0.27 -7.20
CA ASN A 143 10.78 0.93 -7.29
C ASN A 143 11.27 1.95 -6.24
N PRO A 144 11.77 3.13 -6.64
CA PRO A 144 12.52 3.97 -5.71
C PRO A 144 11.70 4.46 -4.51
N THR A 145 10.42 4.78 -4.72
CA THR A 145 9.53 5.19 -3.62
C THR A 145 9.21 4.02 -2.71
N LEU A 146 8.75 2.89 -3.24
CA LEU A 146 8.45 1.70 -2.41
C LEU A 146 9.67 1.23 -1.62
N SER A 147 10.82 1.20 -2.27
CA SER A 147 12.06 0.69 -1.69
C SER A 147 12.59 1.63 -0.61
N LEU A 148 12.69 2.94 -0.87
CA LEU A 148 13.22 3.88 0.10
C LEU A 148 12.21 4.27 1.19
N SER A 149 10.90 4.14 0.96
CA SER A 149 9.88 4.40 1.99
C SER A 149 10.02 3.44 3.19
N SER A 150 10.51 2.21 2.96
CA SER A 150 10.82 1.28 4.07
C SER A 150 11.99 1.69 4.96
N LEU A 151 12.71 2.76 4.60
CA LEU A 151 13.74 3.40 5.42
C LEU A 151 13.23 4.63 6.17
N ALA A 152 11.95 4.98 5.98
CA ALA A 152 11.32 6.09 6.67
C ALA A 152 10.43 5.61 7.82
N VAL A 153 10.31 6.43 8.86
CA VAL A 153 9.30 6.25 9.91
C VAL A 153 7.92 6.57 9.32
N GLY A 154 7.22 5.53 8.85
CA GLY A 154 5.87 5.60 8.31
C GLY A 154 5.27 4.21 8.12
N TYR A 155 3.97 4.06 8.33
CA TYR A 155 3.30 2.76 8.23
C TYR A 155 3.13 2.27 6.78
N GLU A 156 3.38 3.10 5.77
CA GLU A 156 2.95 2.82 4.40
C GLU A 156 3.66 1.61 3.79
N SER A 157 4.96 1.48 4.03
CA SER A 157 5.80 0.34 3.63
C SER A 157 5.37 -0.98 4.27
N PRO A 158 5.19 -1.08 5.60
CA PRO A 158 4.76 -2.33 6.21
C PRO A 158 3.33 -2.72 5.80
N ILE A 159 2.44 -1.76 5.54
CA ILE A 159 1.13 -2.09 4.95
C ILE A 159 1.28 -2.61 3.51
N ALA A 160 2.15 -1.99 2.70
CA ALA A 160 2.43 -2.50 1.34
C ALA A 160 2.99 -3.93 1.35
N ALA A 161 3.80 -4.27 2.35
CA ALA A 161 4.27 -5.64 2.60
C ALA A 161 3.11 -6.57 3.02
N CYS A 162 2.22 -6.11 3.92
CA CYS A 162 1.01 -6.86 4.29
C CYS A 162 0.13 -7.17 3.07
N MET A 163 -0.07 -6.22 2.16
CA MET A 163 -0.86 -6.42 0.94
C MET A 163 -0.23 -7.48 0.01
N LEU A 164 1.10 -7.46 -0.17
CA LEU A 164 1.81 -8.49 -0.92
C LEU A 164 1.68 -9.87 -0.26
N MET A 165 1.77 -9.93 1.08
CA MET A 165 1.58 -11.17 1.83
C MET A 165 0.16 -11.71 1.69
N VAL A 166 -0.86 -10.87 1.84
CA VAL A 166 -2.29 -11.25 1.69
C VAL A 166 -2.53 -11.83 0.30
N VAL A 167 -2.14 -11.12 -0.76
CA VAL A 167 -2.35 -11.61 -2.13
C VAL A 167 -1.52 -12.87 -2.37
N GLY A 168 -0.26 -12.91 -1.93
CA GLY A 168 0.60 -14.10 -2.07
C GLY A 168 0.01 -15.34 -1.38
N LEU A 169 -0.53 -15.20 -0.17
CA LEU A 169 -1.13 -16.30 0.59
C LEU A 169 -2.42 -16.80 -0.08
N ILE A 170 -3.26 -15.87 -0.56
CA ILE A 170 -4.45 -16.22 -1.35
C ILE A 170 -4.02 -16.99 -2.60
N MET A 171 -3.01 -16.52 -3.32
CA MET A 171 -2.50 -17.21 -4.51
C MET A 171 -1.97 -18.61 -4.18
N LYS A 172 -1.18 -18.75 -3.11
CA LYS A 172 -0.70 -20.05 -2.67
C LYS A 172 -1.84 -20.99 -2.31
N SER A 173 -2.91 -20.47 -1.70
CA SER A 173 -4.11 -21.24 -1.37
C SER A 173 -4.84 -21.74 -2.62
N ARG A 174 -4.85 -20.98 -3.71
CA ARG A 174 -5.48 -21.40 -4.98
C ARG A 174 -4.66 -22.46 -5.73
N GLN A 175 -3.37 -22.56 -5.45
CA GLN A 175 -2.45 -23.54 -6.03
C GLN A 175 -2.31 -24.83 -5.21
N SER A 176 -2.95 -24.90 -4.04
CA SER A 176 -2.78 -26.01 -3.10
C SER A 176 -4.16 -26.55 -2.67
N GLY A 177 -4.20 -27.79 -2.18
CA GLY A 177 -5.43 -28.38 -1.63
C GLY A 177 -5.90 -27.71 -0.33
N HIS A 178 -7.13 -28.04 0.09
CA HIS A 178 -7.69 -27.64 1.38
C HIS A 178 -7.21 -28.58 2.51
N ASP A 179 -5.95 -28.43 2.90
CA ASP A 179 -5.28 -29.21 3.95
C ASP A 179 -5.11 -28.38 5.25
N ARG A 180 -4.39 -28.91 6.24
CA ARG A 180 -4.02 -28.15 7.46
C ARG A 180 -3.29 -26.84 7.13
N GLN A 181 -2.53 -26.80 6.02
CA GLN A 181 -1.86 -25.59 5.58
C GLN A 181 -2.84 -24.53 5.05
N PHE A 182 -4.02 -24.92 4.58
CA PHE A 182 -5.08 -23.97 4.21
C PHE A 182 -5.54 -23.15 5.42
N ILE A 183 -5.77 -23.79 6.57
CA ILE A 183 -6.12 -23.08 7.82
C ILE A 183 -5.01 -22.10 8.21
N LEU A 184 -3.74 -22.52 8.13
CA LEU A 184 -2.61 -21.62 8.41
C LEU A 184 -2.58 -20.41 7.46
N ARG A 185 -2.93 -20.59 6.18
CA ARG A 185 -3.03 -19.47 5.23
C ARG A 185 -4.19 -18.55 5.57
N VAL A 186 -5.35 -19.08 5.99
CA VAL A 186 -6.49 -18.28 6.45
C VAL A 186 -6.10 -17.42 7.65
N VAL A 187 -5.49 -18.04 8.68
CA VAL A 187 -5.01 -17.32 9.87
C VAL A 187 -3.94 -16.30 9.51
N ALA A 188 -3.00 -16.63 8.62
CA ALA A 188 -1.96 -15.70 8.19
C ALA A 188 -2.54 -14.49 7.41
N VAL A 189 -3.52 -14.71 6.52
CA VAL A 189 -4.23 -13.60 5.84
C VAL A 189 -4.97 -12.73 6.85
N GLY A 190 -5.63 -13.34 7.84
CA GLY A 190 -6.24 -12.63 8.96
C GLY A 190 -5.23 -11.82 9.76
N PHE A 191 -4.06 -12.38 10.06
CA PHE A 191 -2.98 -11.72 10.80
C PHE A 191 -2.42 -10.50 10.05
N PHE A 192 -2.08 -10.63 8.76
CA PHE A 192 -1.58 -9.49 7.99
C PHE A 192 -2.66 -8.42 7.77
N SER A 193 -3.93 -8.82 7.70
CA SER A 193 -5.08 -7.91 7.70
C SER A 193 -5.25 -7.18 9.03
N ALA A 194 -5.08 -7.88 10.15
CA ALA A 194 -5.07 -7.31 11.50
C ALA A 194 -3.93 -6.30 11.63
N LEU A 195 -2.71 -6.68 11.24
CA LEU A 195 -1.53 -5.82 11.32
C LEU A 195 -1.72 -4.52 10.50
N ALA A 196 -2.23 -4.64 9.26
CA ALA A 196 -2.53 -3.47 8.43
C ALA A 196 -3.59 -2.56 9.06
N SER A 197 -4.67 -3.15 9.60
CA SER A 197 -5.76 -2.42 10.26
C SER A 197 -5.34 -1.79 11.59
N PHE A 198 -4.40 -2.42 12.30
CA PHE A 198 -3.82 -1.91 13.53
C PHE A 198 -3.01 -0.64 13.26
N MET A 199 -2.21 -0.62 12.20
CA MET A 199 -1.47 0.58 11.80
C MET A 199 -2.37 1.65 11.19
N GLN A 200 -3.36 1.26 10.38
CA GLN A 200 -4.29 2.19 9.76
C GLN A 200 -5.71 1.58 9.58
N PRO A 201 -6.72 2.02 10.35
CA PRO A 201 -8.05 1.39 10.42
C PRO A 201 -8.82 1.32 9.12
N ARG A 202 -8.51 2.19 8.14
CA ARG A 202 -9.15 2.14 6.81
C ARG A 202 -8.95 0.81 6.07
N TRP A 203 -7.95 0.01 6.46
CA TRP A 203 -7.73 -1.31 5.87
C TRP A 203 -8.76 -2.36 6.32
N ILE A 204 -9.58 -2.08 7.34
CA ILE A 204 -10.69 -2.96 7.75
C ILE A 204 -11.60 -3.23 6.56
N LEU A 205 -12.04 -2.17 5.85
CA LEU A 205 -12.92 -2.30 4.68
C LEU A 205 -12.25 -3.14 3.58
N THR A 206 -10.99 -2.85 3.27
CA THR A 206 -10.24 -3.62 2.27
C THR A 206 -10.13 -5.10 2.65
N SER A 207 -9.83 -5.40 3.92
CA SER A 207 -9.74 -6.77 4.41
C SER A 207 -11.07 -7.52 4.34
N LEU A 208 -12.19 -6.87 4.67
CA LEU A 208 -13.53 -7.47 4.53
C LEU A 208 -13.84 -7.82 3.08
N VAL A 209 -13.60 -6.89 2.15
CA VAL A 209 -13.88 -7.12 0.72
C VAL A 209 -12.94 -8.18 0.13
N ILE A 210 -11.66 -8.20 0.51
CA ILE A 210 -10.72 -9.26 0.07
C ILE A 210 -11.15 -10.62 0.63
N ALA A 211 -11.56 -10.71 1.90
CA ALA A 211 -12.03 -11.95 2.50
C ALA A 211 -13.28 -12.48 1.78
N ALA A 212 -14.25 -11.60 1.51
CA ALA A 212 -15.44 -11.94 0.73
C ALA A 212 -15.08 -12.41 -0.68
N PHE A 213 -14.22 -11.66 -1.39
CA PHE A 213 -13.73 -12.05 -2.70
C PHE A 213 -13.04 -13.42 -2.66
N TRP A 214 -12.14 -13.65 -1.71
CA TRP A 214 -11.42 -14.91 -1.58
C TRP A 214 -12.37 -16.09 -1.28
N ALA A 215 -13.37 -15.89 -0.42
CA ALA A 215 -14.41 -16.88 -0.18
C ALA A 215 -15.17 -17.18 -1.48
N LEU A 216 -15.61 -16.16 -2.23
CA LEU A 216 -16.38 -16.35 -3.46
C LEU A 216 -15.61 -17.15 -4.55
N ILE A 217 -14.30 -16.95 -4.68
CA ILE A 217 -13.47 -17.70 -5.65
C ILE A 217 -13.03 -19.09 -5.15
N THR A 218 -13.30 -19.41 -3.89
CA THR A 218 -12.92 -20.68 -3.26
C THR A 218 -14.08 -21.67 -3.34
N LYS A 219 -13.77 -22.92 -3.75
CA LYS A 219 -14.77 -23.98 -3.88
C LYS A 219 -15.09 -24.60 -2.51
N GLY A 220 -16.39 -24.75 -2.23
CA GLY A 220 -16.91 -25.49 -1.07
C GLY A 220 -17.32 -24.59 0.10
N ARG A 221 -18.59 -24.67 0.52
CA ARG A 221 -19.19 -23.80 1.55
C ARG A 221 -18.43 -23.80 2.88
N LYS A 222 -17.89 -24.95 3.29
CA LYS A 222 -17.07 -25.06 4.52
C LYS A 222 -15.79 -24.24 4.43
N ALA A 223 -15.09 -24.27 3.30
CA ALA A 223 -13.88 -23.48 3.08
C ALA A 223 -14.20 -21.98 2.97
N GLN A 224 -15.32 -21.62 2.34
CA GLN A 224 -15.80 -20.24 2.27
C GLN A 224 -16.10 -19.68 3.66
N ALA A 225 -16.86 -20.43 4.47
CA ALA A 225 -17.17 -20.06 5.84
C ALA A 225 -15.89 -19.95 6.69
N LEU A 226 -14.95 -20.89 6.55
CA LEU A 226 -13.66 -20.84 7.23
C LEU A 226 -12.85 -19.60 6.87
N ILE A 227 -12.81 -19.21 5.58
CA ILE A 227 -12.15 -17.97 5.16
C ILE A 227 -12.80 -16.76 5.84
N LEU A 228 -14.13 -16.65 5.76
CA LEU A 228 -14.84 -15.50 6.31
C LEU A 228 -14.65 -15.41 7.82
N VAL A 229 -14.95 -16.48 8.57
CA VAL A 229 -14.83 -16.51 10.03
C VAL A 229 -13.38 -16.35 10.46
N GLY A 230 -12.45 -17.06 9.82
CA GLY A 230 -11.04 -17.05 10.20
C GLY A 230 -10.33 -15.73 9.90
N VAL A 231 -10.53 -15.16 8.70
CA VAL A 231 -9.92 -13.88 8.34
C VAL A 231 -10.54 -12.74 9.13
N ILE A 232 -11.88 -12.67 9.19
CA ILE A 232 -12.58 -11.59 9.89
C ILE A 232 -12.31 -11.68 11.39
N GLY A 233 -12.45 -12.86 12.00
CA GLY A 233 -12.23 -13.06 13.43
C GLY A 233 -10.82 -12.67 13.88
N VAL A 234 -9.78 -13.05 13.13
CA VAL A 234 -8.40 -12.64 13.44
C VAL A 234 -8.20 -11.14 13.17
N MET A 235 -8.73 -10.61 12.06
CA MET A 235 -8.59 -9.19 11.70
C MET A 235 -9.23 -8.27 12.74
N THR A 236 -10.38 -8.65 13.30
CA THR A 236 -11.12 -7.85 14.29
C THR A 236 -10.40 -7.68 15.62
N LEU A 237 -9.37 -8.49 15.92
CA LEU A 237 -8.54 -8.31 17.11
C LEU A 237 -7.86 -6.94 17.12
N ALA A 238 -7.41 -6.45 15.95
CA ALA A 238 -6.72 -5.17 15.85
C ALA A 238 -7.60 -3.96 16.26
N PRO A 239 -8.79 -3.72 15.66
CA PRO A 239 -9.67 -2.66 16.10
C PRO A 239 -10.17 -2.87 17.54
N ALA A 240 -10.42 -4.11 17.98
CA ALA A 240 -10.84 -4.38 19.35
C ALA A 240 -9.78 -3.95 20.38
N ILE A 241 -8.50 -4.26 20.14
CA ILE A 241 -7.38 -3.83 20.98
C ILE A 241 -7.30 -2.29 21.03
N MET A 242 -7.47 -1.61 19.89
CA MET A 242 -7.41 -0.15 19.85
C MET A 242 -8.59 0.51 20.56
N MET A 243 -9.81 -0.03 20.42
CA MET A 243 -10.98 0.45 21.15
C MET A 243 -10.83 0.21 22.66
N GLN A 244 -10.37 -0.98 23.06
CA GLN A 244 -10.14 -1.31 24.47
C GLN A 244 -9.15 -0.34 25.12
N ARG A 245 -8.08 -0.01 24.40
CA ARG A 245 -7.13 1.02 24.84
C ARG A 245 -7.82 2.37 25.03
N ASN A 246 -8.55 2.84 24.02
CA ASN A 246 -9.15 4.18 24.04
C ASN A 246 -10.30 4.32 25.05
N ILE A 247 -11.03 3.23 25.36
CA ILE A 247 -11.98 3.20 26.49
C ILE A 247 -11.24 3.45 27.80
N LYS A 248 -10.08 2.81 28.00
CA LYS A 248 -9.31 3.01 29.25
C LYS A 248 -8.55 4.34 29.30
N SER A 249 -8.03 4.83 28.18
CA SER A 249 -7.17 6.02 28.17
C SER A 249 -7.94 7.33 28.06
N ILE A 250 -9.07 7.35 27.36
CA ILE A 250 -9.82 8.59 27.07
C ILE A 250 -11.35 8.42 27.20
N ASP A 251 -11.82 7.30 27.75
CA ASP A 251 -13.24 6.98 27.93
C ASP A 251 -14.07 7.05 26.63
N LYS A 252 -13.48 6.60 25.50
CA LYS A 252 -14.17 6.56 24.20
C LYS A 252 -14.00 5.24 23.49
N ALA A 253 -15.12 4.63 23.09
CA ALA A 253 -15.17 3.43 22.26
C ALA A 253 -14.92 3.74 20.77
N VAL A 254 -13.75 4.29 20.46
CA VAL A 254 -13.34 4.67 19.10
C VAL A 254 -11.95 4.12 18.78
N ILE A 255 -11.65 3.93 17.50
CA ILE A 255 -10.32 3.49 17.05
C ILE A 255 -9.38 4.69 16.89
N SER A 256 -9.87 5.76 16.27
CA SER A 256 -9.20 7.07 16.14
C SER A 256 -10.24 8.18 15.99
N THR A 257 -9.83 9.44 16.14
CA THR A 257 -10.73 10.62 16.08
C THR A 257 -10.30 11.64 15.03
N ASN A 258 -9.80 11.16 13.88
CA ASN A 258 -9.32 12.02 12.79
C ASN A 258 -10.08 11.82 11.46
N LEU A 259 -11.10 10.96 11.40
CA LEU A 259 -11.80 10.68 10.15
C LEU A 259 -12.59 11.89 9.69
N GLY A 260 -13.38 12.49 10.59
CA GLY A 260 -14.13 13.71 10.33
C GLY A 260 -13.24 14.88 9.95
N VAL A 261 -12.13 15.07 10.67
CA VAL A 261 -11.13 16.10 10.31
C VAL A 261 -10.58 15.87 8.90
N THR A 262 -10.18 14.63 8.57
CA THR A 262 -9.65 14.29 7.25
C THR A 262 -10.68 14.54 6.14
N MET A 263 -11.93 14.14 6.36
CA MET A 263 -13.03 14.39 5.43
C MET A 263 -13.30 15.88 5.25
N ARG A 264 -13.25 16.65 6.35
CA ARG A 264 -13.49 18.09 6.33
C ARG A 264 -12.45 18.83 5.50
N ILE A 265 -11.16 18.49 5.62
CA ILE A 265 -10.08 19.11 4.81
C ILE A 265 -10.39 18.96 3.30
N GLY A 266 -10.85 17.78 2.88
CA GLY A 266 -11.19 17.49 1.49
C GLY A 266 -12.58 17.99 1.04
N ALA A 267 -13.33 18.72 1.86
CA ALA A 267 -14.71 19.11 1.57
C ALA A 267 -14.95 20.61 1.83
N GLY A 268 -15.83 21.22 1.03
CA GLY A 268 -16.15 22.65 1.10
C GLY A 268 -16.31 23.30 -0.27
N ASP A 269 -16.79 24.54 -0.28
CA ASP A 269 -17.15 25.24 -1.52
C ASP A 269 -15.94 25.68 -2.35
N GLU A 270 -14.86 26.04 -1.68
CA GLU A 270 -13.64 26.61 -2.28
C GLU A 270 -12.43 25.67 -2.23
N THR A 271 -12.58 24.49 -1.60
CA THR A 271 -11.49 23.51 -1.54
C THR A 271 -11.32 22.83 -2.90
N GLN A 272 -10.09 22.42 -3.22
CA GLN A 272 -9.83 21.58 -4.39
C GLN A 272 -9.99 20.08 -4.07
N GLY A 273 -10.09 19.71 -2.79
CA GLY A 273 -10.18 18.34 -2.30
C GLY A 273 -8.84 17.68 -1.95
N GLY A 274 -7.72 18.37 -2.15
CA GLY A 274 -6.37 17.92 -1.82
C GLY A 274 -5.97 18.16 -0.37
N TYR A 275 -4.75 17.78 0.00
CA TYR A 275 -4.24 17.97 1.37
C TYR A 275 -4.06 19.44 1.76
N ALA A 276 -3.55 20.25 0.85
CA ALA A 276 -3.49 21.70 1.04
C ALA A 276 -4.90 22.29 0.91
N ARG A 277 -5.54 22.57 2.05
CA ARG A 277 -6.88 23.17 2.10
C ARG A 277 -6.86 24.58 1.49
N THR A 278 -7.88 24.88 0.68
CA THR A 278 -8.25 26.24 0.30
C THR A 278 -9.67 26.55 0.77
N GLY A 279 -9.89 27.78 1.23
CA GLY A 279 -11.18 28.27 1.69
C GLY A 279 -11.62 27.79 3.09
N PRO A 280 -12.78 28.28 3.57
CA PRO A 280 -13.27 28.02 4.94
C PRO A 280 -13.70 26.56 5.12
N ASP A 281 -13.56 26.05 6.35
CA ASP A 281 -14.08 24.73 6.76
C ASP A 281 -15.61 24.68 6.62
N ILE A 282 -16.15 23.49 6.34
CA ILE A 282 -17.61 23.27 6.37
C ILE A 282 -18.08 23.55 7.81
N PRO A 283 -19.01 24.48 8.03
CA PRO A 283 -19.55 24.75 9.36
C PRO A 283 -20.19 23.49 9.94
N CYS A 284 -19.87 23.20 11.20
CA CYS A 284 -20.45 22.07 11.92
C CYS A 284 -20.62 22.46 13.38
N GLU A 285 -21.81 22.94 13.72
CA GLU A 285 -22.15 23.40 15.07
C GLU A 285 -22.29 22.21 16.04
N PRO A 286 -21.91 22.40 17.32
CA PRO A 286 -22.12 21.39 18.32
C PRO A 286 -23.62 21.19 18.58
N THR A 287 -24.06 19.94 18.73
CA THR A 287 -25.44 19.63 19.10
C THR A 287 -25.61 19.79 20.62
N PRO A 288 -26.51 20.67 21.11
CA PRO A 288 -26.77 20.81 22.54
C PRO A 288 -27.15 19.45 23.17
N PRO A 289 -26.66 19.11 24.38
CA PRO A 289 -25.96 19.94 25.37
C PRO A 289 -24.43 20.02 25.21
N ALA A 290 -23.84 19.44 24.15
CA ALA A 290 -22.40 19.47 23.94
C ALA A 290 -21.92 20.88 23.55
N THR A 291 -20.74 21.28 24.04
CA THR A 291 -20.10 22.56 23.71
C THR A 291 -19.04 22.43 22.61
N ALA A 292 -18.71 21.20 22.19
CA ALA A 292 -17.74 20.91 21.14
C ALA A 292 -18.24 19.81 20.21
N THR A 293 -17.90 19.92 18.92
CA THR A 293 -18.28 18.98 17.87
C THR A 293 -17.40 17.73 17.92
N THR A 294 -18.01 16.54 17.98
CA THR A 294 -17.24 15.28 17.94
C THR A 294 -16.77 14.96 16.51
N ASP A 295 -15.75 14.10 16.35
CA ASP A 295 -15.29 13.67 15.02
C ASP A 295 -16.44 13.03 14.21
N ASN A 296 -17.32 12.25 14.86
CA ASN A 296 -18.50 11.67 14.22
C ASN A 296 -19.50 12.71 13.74
N ASP A 297 -19.68 13.82 14.48
CA ASP A 297 -20.56 14.90 14.06
C ASP A 297 -19.97 15.64 12.85
N VAL A 298 -18.65 15.83 12.81
CA VAL A 298 -17.96 16.34 11.62
C VAL A 298 -18.16 15.43 10.41
N VAL A 299 -18.05 14.10 10.57
CA VAL A 299 -18.35 13.14 9.49
C VAL A 299 -19.78 13.33 8.96
N LYS A 300 -20.78 13.43 9.86
CA LYS A 300 -22.18 13.66 9.47
C LYS A 300 -22.35 14.99 8.71
N CYS A 301 -21.72 16.06 9.20
CA CYS A 301 -21.75 17.37 8.54
C CYS A 301 -21.17 17.32 7.13
N VAL A 302 -20.02 16.65 6.94
CA VAL A 302 -19.40 16.50 5.61
C VAL A 302 -20.28 15.66 4.67
N ILE A 303 -20.86 14.55 5.17
CA ILE A 303 -21.78 13.72 4.37
C ILE A 303 -23.03 14.53 3.96
N LYS A 304 -23.61 15.29 4.90
CA LYS A 304 -24.76 16.17 4.63
C LYS A 304 -24.40 17.23 3.58
N TRP A 305 -23.21 17.83 3.68
CA TRP A 305 -22.73 18.80 2.70
C TRP A 305 -22.56 18.17 1.31
N TYR A 306 -22.04 16.94 1.23
CA TYR A 306 -21.94 16.22 -0.05
C TYR A 306 -23.32 15.97 -0.67
N ALA A 307 -24.28 15.56 0.15
CA ALA A 307 -25.65 15.30 -0.31
C ALA A 307 -26.37 16.58 -0.77
N SER A 308 -26.15 17.72 -0.10
CA SER A 308 -26.78 18.99 -0.45
C SER A 308 -26.09 19.72 -1.62
N HIS A 309 -24.85 19.35 -1.98
CA HIS A 309 -24.07 19.98 -3.06
C HIS A 309 -23.58 18.94 -4.09
N PRO A 310 -24.46 18.20 -4.78
CA PRO A 310 -24.06 17.06 -5.61
C PRO A 310 -23.09 17.46 -6.75
N GLY A 311 -23.32 18.60 -7.42
CA GLY A 311 -22.45 19.07 -8.49
C GLY A 311 -21.02 19.40 -8.03
N LYS A 312 -20.89 20.10 -6.89
CA LYS A 312 -19.58 20.40 -6.30
C LYS A 312 -18.90 19.12 -5.79
N SER A 313 -19.67 18.22 -5.18
CA SER A 313 -19.18 16.95 -4.66
C SER A 313 -18.58 16.07 -5.75
N ILE A 314 -19.25 15.93 -6.89
CA ILE A 314 -18.72 15.17 -8.05
C ILE A 314 -17.38 15.76 -8.52
N ARG A 315 -17.30 17.09 -8.65
CA ARG A 315 -16.05 17.77 -9.03
C ARG A 315 -14.93 17.50 -8.02
N LEU A 316 -15.22 17.58 -6.73
CA LEU A 316 -14.25 17.27 -5.68
C LEU A 316 -13.80 15.80 -5.74
N PHE A 317 -14.72 14.85 -5.94
CA PHE A 317 -14.37 13.44 -6.05
C PHE A 317 -13.47 13.16 -7.25
N ILE A 318 -13.71 13.80 -8.39
CA ILE A 318 -12.83 13.72 -9.56
C ILE A 318 -11.43 14.28 -9.26
N ASN A 319 -11.36 15.45 -8.62
CA ASN A 319 -10.07 16.05 -8.23
C ASN A 319 -9.31 15.16 -7.24
N LYS A 320 -9.99 14.62 -6.23
CA LYS A 320 -9.39 13.69 -5.27
C LYS A 320 -8.90 12.42 -5.93
N ALA A 321 -9.69 11.90 -6.87
CA ALA A 321 -9.30 10.74 -7.66
C ALA A 321 -8.02 11.03 -8.44
N TRP A 322 -7.88 12.22 -9.02
CA TRP A 322 -6.66 12.67 -9.69
C TRP A 322 -5.48 12.78 -8.72
N PHE A 323 -5.66 13.44 -7.57
CA PHE A 323 -4.61 13.65 -6.57
C PHE A 323 -4.04 12.34 -6.02
N TYR A 324 -4.86 11.30 -5.86
CA TYR A 324 -4.40 9.96 -5.49
C TYR A 324 -3.33 9.40 -6.46
N TRP A 325 -3.47 9.69 -7.76
CA TRP A 325 -2.52 9.22 -8.78
C TRP A 325 -1.40 10.20 -9.10
N SER A 326 -1.45 11.41 -8.54
CA SER A 326 -0.47 12.47 -8.80
C SER A 326 0.99 12.02 -8.54
N PRO A 327 1.97 12.65 -9.21
CA PRO A 327 3.38 12.40 -8.90
C PRO A 327 3.73 12.87 -7.49
N TRP A 328 4.86 12.40 -6.96
CA TRP A 328 5.33 12.75 -5.61
C TRP A 328 5.82 14.20 -5.48
N SER A 329 6.20 14.78 -6.61
CA SER A 329 6.72 16.14 -6.75
C SER A 329 6.38 16.68 -8.13
N GLY A 330 6.54 17.99 -8.33
CA GLY A 330 6.23 18.64 -9.60
C GLY A 330 4.85 19.32 -9.61
N PRO A 331 4.45 19.91 -10.73
CA PRO A 331 3.37 20.89 -10.81
C PRO A 331 1.96 20.32 -10.60
N LEU A 332 1.79 18.99 -10.69
CA LEU A 332 0.53 18.31 -10.40
C LEU A 332 0.58 17.46 -9.13
N GLY A 333 1.70 17.47 -8.38
CA GLY A 333 1.83 16.69 -7.16
C GLY A 333 0.93 17.23 -6.05
N ASN A 334 0.13 16.36 -5.43
CA ASN A 334 -0.76 16.73 -4.34
C ASN A 334 -0.79 15.65 -3.25
N GLY A 335 -0.44 16.05 -2.03
CA GLY A 335 -0.44 15.20 -0.86
C GLY A 335 0.75 15.43 0.05
N THR A 336 1.00 14.47 0.93
CA THR A 336 1.94 14.62 2.04
C THR A 336 3.31 13.96 1.79
N MET A 337 3.65 13.62 0.53
CA MET A 337 4.92 12.96 0.19
C MET A 337 6.12 13.90 -0.03
N ALA A 338 6.08 15.14 0.49
CA ALA A 338 7.21 16.06 0.44
C ALA A 338 8.48 15.50 1.10
N ARG A 339 8.31 14.60 2.09
CA ARG A 339 9.40 13.89 2.79
C ARG A 339 9.64 12.47 2.28
N ASN A 340 9.12 12.13 1.10
CA ASN A 340 9.47 10.87 0.45
C ASN A 340 11.00 10.79 0.29
N PRO A 341 11.67 9.77 0.86
CA PRO A 341 13.12 9.65 0.75
C PRO A 341 13.64 9.64 -0.69
N TRP A 342 12.83 9.19 -1.65
CA TRP A 342 13.17 9.26 -3.07
C TRP A 342 13.50 10.68 -3.53
N LEU A 343 12.82 11.70 -3.00
CA LEU A 343 13.04 13.10 -3.40
C LEU A 343 14.42 13.63 -2.99
N LYS A 344 15.14 12.95 -2.08
CA LYS A 344 16.52 13.31 -1.71
C LYS A 344 17.53 13.03 -2.82
N VAL A 345 17.24 12.07 -3.69
CA VAL A 345 18.14 11.63 -4.78
C VAL A 345 17.46 11.67 -6.16
N ASN A 346 16.26 12.26 -6.24
CA ASN A 346 15.50 12.33 -7.48
C ASN A 346 16.14 13.33 -8.45
N PRO A 347 16.60 12.90 -9.64
CA PRO A 347 17.27 13.78 -10.59
C PRO A 347 16.38 14.94 -11.06
N ILE A 348 15.07 14.73 -11.17
CA ILE A 348 14.12 15.79 -11.58
C ILE A 348 14.06 16.90 -10.53
N VAL A 349 14.09 16.54 -9.25
CA VAL A 349 14.12 17.51 -8.14
C VAL A 349 15.45 18.27 -8.14
N ASN A 350 16.56 17.58 -8.40
CA ASN A 350 17.89 18.20 -8.46
C ASN A 350 17.99 19.19 -9.63
N ILE A 351 17.46 18.85 -10.80
CA ILE A 351 17.37 19.77 -11.95
C ILE A 351 16.55 21.02 -11.58
N ALA A 352 15.41 20.84 -10.93
CA ALA A 352 14.54 21.95 -10.55
C ALA A 352 15.14 22.89 -9.50
N LYS A 353 16.06 22.38 -8.66
CA LYS A 353 16.76 23.16 -7.63
C LYS A 353 18.06 23.78 -8.14
N GLY A 354 18.65 23.23 -9.21
CA GLY A 354 19.97 23.63 -9.70
C GLY A 354 19.98 24.96 -10.46
N SER A 355 18.84 25.40 -11.03
CA SER A 355 18.74 26.69 -11.73
C SER A 355 17.29 27.13 -11.92
N GLN A 356 17.08 28.42 -12.20
CA GLN A 356 15.76 28.95 -12.57
C GLN A 356 15.22 28.32 -13.87
N SER A 357 16.07 28.11 -14.87
CA SER A 357 15.69 27.45 -16.12
C SER A 357 15.29 25.99 -15.90
N GLY A 358 15.99 25.27 -15.01
CA GLY A 358 15.64 23.92 -14.60
C GLY A 358 14.32 23.89 -13.81
N ASN A 359 14.09 24.87 -12.94
CA ASN A 359 12.82 25.04 -12.25
C ASN A 359 11.68 25.23 -13.24
N ASP A 360 11.85 26.13 -14.20
CA ASP A 360 10.88 26.43 -15.24
C ASP A 360 10.56 25.19 -16.09
N LEU A 361 11.57 24.41 -16.46
CA LEU A 361 11.39 23.15 -17.19
C LEU A 361 10.52 22.15 -16.41
N VAL A 362 10.73 22.03 -15.10
CA VAL A 362 10.07 21.04 -14.24
C VAL A 362 8.69 21.50 -13.77
N TYR A 363 8.47 22.81 -13.56
CA TYR A 363 7.23 23.32 -12.94
C TYR A 363 6.32 24.09 -13.90
N LYS A 364 6.77 24.52 -15.08
CA LYS A 364 5.91 25.16 -16.09
C LYS A 364 5.29 24.13 -17.04
N SER A 365 5.07 24.51 -18.31
CA SER A 365 4.29 23.76 -19.30
C SER A 365 4.81 22.34 -19.54
N VAL A 366 6.14 22.17 -19.71
CA VAL A 366 6.76 20.87 -20.00
C VAL A 366 6.54 19.89 -18.84
N GLY A 367 6.91 20.28 -17.62
CA GLY A 367 6.71 19.45 -16.44
C GLY A 367 5.24 19.16 -16.13
N ARG A 368 4.33 20.09 -16.46
CA ARG A 368 2.87 19.85 -16.37
C ARG A 368 2.42 18.76 -17.34
N GLY A 369 2.91 18.80 -18.59
CA GLY A 369 2.67 17.76 -19.59
C GLY A 369 3.19 16.39 -19.14
N ILE A 370 4.45 16.32 -18.67
CA ILE A 370 5.04 15.07 -18.17
C ILE A 370 4.25 14.53 -16.98
N SER A 371 3.88 15.39 -16.02
CA SER A 371 3.08 15.00 -14.85
C SER A 371 1.70 14.46 -15.26
N PHE A 372 1.08 15.05 -16.27
CA PHE A 372 -0.19 14.57 -16.82
C PHE A 372 -0.04 13.17 -17.45
N PHE A 373 0.95 13.00 -18.33
CA PHE A 373 1.22 11.69 -18.95
C PHE A 373 1.64 10.62 -17.95
N TRP A 374 2.32 11.00 -16.85
CA TRP A 374 2.61 10.10 -15.74
C TRP A 374 1.32 9.55 -15.11
N VAL A 375 0.39 10.43 -14.74
CA VAL A 375 -0.88 10.04 -14.12
C VAL A 375 -1.69 9.14 -15.05
N ILE A 376 -1.91 9.60 -16.30
CA ILE A 376 -2.69 8.85 -17.28
C ILE A 376 -1.99 7.53 -17.66
N GLY A 377 -0.67 7.52 -17.78
CA GLY A 377 0.12 6.34 -18.08
C GLY A 377 0.02 5.28 -16.97
N CYS A 378 0.18 5.68 -15.71
CA CYS A 378 0.02 4.78 -14.57
C CYS A 378 -1.39 4.18 -14.50
N ILE A 379 -2.43 4.99 -14.65
CA ILE A 379 -3.82 4.53 -14.64
C ILE A 379 -4.08 3.58 -15.82
N SER A 380 -3.64 3.95 -17.03
CA SER A 380 -3.85 3.15 -18.23
C SER A 380 -3.16 1.79 -18.13
N LEU A 381 -1.89 1.76 -17.71
CA LEU A 381 -1.13 0.51 -17.52
C LEU A 381 -1.75 -0.36 -16.43
N PHE A 382 -2.23 0.24 -15.34
CA PHE A 382 -2.92 -0.46 -14.26
C PHE A 382 -4.18 -1.19 -14.77
N PHE A 383 -5.05 -0.49 -15.52
CA PHE A 383 -6.27 -1.10 -16.08
C PHE A 383 -5.96 -2.11 -17.20
N MET A 384 -5.03 -1.80 -18.11
CA MET A 384 -4.62 -2.73 -19.16
C MET A 384 -4.07 -4.03 -18.57
N GLY A 385 -3.23 -3.92 -17.52
CA GLY A 385 -2.70 -5.08 -16.82
C GLY A 385 -3.78 -5.91 -16.14
N PHE A 386 -4.76 -5.27 -15.49
CA PHE A 386 -5.90 -5.96 -14.92
C PHE A 386 -6.70 -6.74 -15.97
N PHE A 387 -7.12 -6.08 -17.06
CA PHE A 387 -7.95 -6.73 -18.08
C PHE A 387 -7.20 -7.84 -18.83
N TRP A 388 -5.91 -7.64 -19.12
CA TRP A 388 -5.10 -8.65 -19.77
C TRP A 388 -4.82 -9.85 -18.87
N LEU A 389 -4.53 -9.64 -17.60
CA LEU A 389 -4.35 -10.74 -16.65
C LEU A 389 -5.66 -11.48 -16.40
N ARG A 390 -6.79 -10.76 -16.34
CA ARG A 390 -8.13 -11.34 -16.22
C ARG A 390 -8.52 -12.20 -17.43
N SER A 391 -8.13 -11.80 -18.64
CA SER A 391 -8.47 -12.54 -19.87
C SER A 391 -7.83 -13.94 -19.92
N MET A 392 -6.75 -14.18 -19.16
CA MET A 392 -6.10 -15.49 -19.04
C MET A 392 -6.93 -16.53 -18.26
N LYS A 393 -8.04 -16.12 -17.63
CA LYS A 393 -8.99 -16.96 -16.85
C LYS A 393 -8.32 -17.72 -15.68
N GLY A 394 -9.12 -18.51 -14.95
CA GLY A 394 -8.67 -19.38 -13.86
C GLY A 394 -7.95 -18.61 -12.75
N ILE A 395 -6.77 -19.11 -12.36
CA ILE A 395 -5.98 -18.53 -11.27
C ILE A 395 -5.46 -17.11 -11.58
N TYR A 396 -5.26 -16.78 -12.86
CA TYR A 396 -4.79 -15.46 -13.28
C TYR A 396 -5.88 -14.40 -13.11
N ALA A 397 -7.13 -14.73 -13.42
CA ALA A 397 -8.25 -13.84 -13.12
C ALA A 397 -8.38 -13.58 -11.62
N ASN A 398 -8.19 -14.61 -10.79
CA ASN A 398 -8.18 -14.43 -9.33
C ASN A 398 -7.06 -13.49 -8.87
N LEU A 399 -5.84 -13.64 -9.42
CA LEU A 399 -4.72 -12.73 -9.14
C LEU A 399 -4.98 -11.29 -9.58
N ALA A 400 -5.61 -11.11 -10.75
CA ALA A 400 -5.99 -9.81 -11.27
C ALA A 400 -6.90 -9.09 -10.28
N TYR A 401 -7.97 -9.75 -9.84
CA TYR A 401 -8.90 -9.19 -8.86
C TYR A 401 -8.27 -9.00 -7.47
N ALA A 402 -7.52 -9.97 -6.97
CA ALA A 402 -6.84 -9.87 -5.68
C ALA A 402 -5.84 -8.69 -5.63
N SER A 403 -5.20 -8.36 -6.75
CA SER A 403 -4.30 -7.21 -6.87
C SER A 403 -5.04 -5.89 -7.15
N PHE A 404 -6.17 -5.93 -7.85
CA PHE A 404 -6.91 -4.75 -8.30
C PHE A 404 -7.82 -4.18 -7.22
N ILE A 405 -8.58 -5.03 -6.53
CA ILE A 405 -9.56 -4.65 -5.51
C ILE A 405 -8.94 -3.76 -4.42
N PRO A 406 -7.77 -4.07 -3.83
CA PRO A 406 -7.20 -3.26 -2.75
C PRO A 406 -6.84 -1.84 -3.20
N VAL A 407 -6.31 -1.72 -4.43
CA VAL A 407 -5.96 -0.43 -5.04
C VAL A 407 -7.21 0.42 -5.27
N VAL A 408 -8.27 -0.19 -5.82
CA VAL A 408 -9.53 0.53 -6.10
C VAL A 408 -10.25 0.94 -4.83
N ILE A 409 -10.32 0.07 -3.81
CA ILE A 409 -10.92 0.44 -2.52
C ILE A 409 -10.15 1.60 -1.88
N SER A 410 -8.81 1.51 -1.84
CA SER A 410 -7.96 2.59 -1.32
C SER A 410 -8.20 3.91 -2.07
N TRP A 411 -8.35 3.83 -3.40
CA TRP A 411 -8.64 4.98 -4.25
C TRP A 411 -10.02 5.59 -3.95
N LEU A 412 -11.07 4.77 -3.82
CA LEU A 412 -12.43 5.21 -3.47
C LEU A 412 -12.50 5.81 -2.07
N VAL A 413 -11.79 5.24 -1.09
CA VAL A 413 -11.70 5.80 0.26
C VAL A 413 -11.01 7.16 0.24
N ALA A 414 -9.97 7.35 -0.57
CA ALA A 414 -9.34 8.66 -0.75
C ALA A 414 -10.31 9.67 -1.38
N MET A 415 -11.15 9.25 -2.35
CA MET A 415 -12.20 10.12 -2.90
C MET A 415 -13.23 10.54 -1.85
N GLY A 416 -13.65 9.62 -0.98
CA GLY A 416 -14.60 9.92 0.11
C GLY A 416 -14.02 10.75 1.25
N THR A 417 -12.69 10.80 1.39
CA THR A 417 -11.99 11.49 2.48
C THR A 417 -11.20 12.69 1.96
N ILE A 418 -9.97 12.49 1.52
CA ILE A 418 -9.10 13.52 0.97
C ILE A 418 -8.20 12.94 -0.13
N GLY A 419 -7.99 13.73 -1.17
CA GLY A 419 -7.08 13.40 -2.26
C GLY A 419 -5.64 13.59 -1.83
N ASP A 420 -4.93 12.51 -1.59
CA ASP A 420 -3.51 12.52 -1.22
C ASP A 420 -2.80 11.33 -1.88
N HIS A 421 -1.75 11.60 -2.66
CA HIS A 421 -0.95 10.56 -3.30
C HIS A 421 -0.30 9.56 -2.34
N ARG A 422 -0.09 9.92 -1.07
CA ARG A 422 0.50 9.06 -0.04
C ARG A 422 -0.34 7.82 0.20
N PHE A 423 -1.67 7.96 0.12
CA PHE A 423 -2.59 6.84 0.30
C PHE A 423 -2.50 5.79 -0.82
N ARG A 424 -1.77 6.07 -1.90
CA ARG A 424 -1.42 5.08 -2.92
C ARG A 424 -0.35 4.10 -2.43
N ILE A 425 0.61 4.54 -1.61
CA ILE A 425 1.81 3.74 -1.25
C ILE A 425 1.46 2.38 -0.64
N PRO A 426 0.52 2.27 0.32
CA PRO A 426 0.12 0.98 0.89
C PRO A 426 -0.37 -0.08 -0.11
N THR A 427 -0.85 0.32 -1.29
CA THR A 427 -1.28 -0.61 -2.36
C THR A 427 -0.44 -0.49 -3.63
N MET A 428 0.59 0.36 -3.61
CA MET A 428 1.38 0.68 -4.78
C MET A 428 2.14 -0.54 -5.30
N THR A 429 2.51 -1.50 -4.44
CA THR A 429 3.09 -2.78 -4.86
C THR A 429 2.18 -3.55 -5.81
N LEU A 430 0.90 -3.67 -5.47
CA LEU A 430 -0.11 -4.33 -6.29
C LEU A 430 -0.42 -3.54 -7.56
N SER A 431 -0.46 -2.20 -7.45
CA SER A 431 -0.60 -1.32 -8.61
C SER A 431 0.57 -1.46 -9.58
N VAL A 432 1.81 -1.44 -9.09
CA VAL A 432 3.03 -1.61 -9.90
C VAL A 432 3.07 -2.98 -10.56
N PHE A 433 2.71 -4.04 -9.83
CA PHE A 433 2.55 -5.37 -10.44
C PHE A 433 1.60 -5.33 -11.64
N LEU A 434 0.41 -4.75 -11.48
CA LEU A 434 -0.55 -4.61 -12.58
C LEU A 434 -0.03 -3.70 -13.71
N GLN A 435 0.69 -2.63 -13.40
CA GLN A 435 1.31 -1.78 -14.43
C GLN A 435 2.38 -2.55 -15.24
N VAL A 436 3.18 -3.40 -14.60
CA VAL A 436 4.13 -4.30 -15.29
C VAL A 436 3.37 -5.28 -16.21
N MET A 437 2.24 -5.82 -15.74
CA MET A 437 1.38 -6.65 -16.59
C MET A 437 0.80 -5.87 -17.77
N GLY A 438 0.43 -4.59 -17.57
CA GLY A 438 -0.03 -3.70 -18.63
C GLY A 438 1.05 -3.42 -19.68
N TYR A 439 2.30 -3.24 -19.25
CA TYR A 439 3.44 -3.12 -20.15
C TYR A 439 3.61 -4.38 -21.01
N PHE A 440 3.49 -5.57 -20.41
CA PHE A 440 3.55 -6.82 -21.17
C PHE A 440 2.36 -7.01 -22.10
N ALA A 441 1.16 -6.57 -21.70
CA ALA A 441 -0.02 -6.57 -22.56
C ALA A 441 0.21 -5.71 -23.82
N LEU A 442 0.76 -4.50 -23.66
CA LEU A 442 1.11 -3.63 -24.78
C LEU A 442 2.14 -4.29 -25.70
N ARG A 443 3.20 -4.86 -25.12
CA ARG A 443 4.22 -5.57 -25.91
C ARG A 443 3.65 -6.78 -26.65
N HIS A 444 2.71 -7.50 -26.05
CA HIS A 444 2.00 -8.60 -26.68
C HIS A 444 1.14 -8.12 -27.85
N ARG A 445 0.37 -7.04 -27.66
CA ARG A 445 -0.42 -6.42 -28.73
C ARG A 445 0.44 -5.95 -29.90
N LEU A 446 1.56 -5.30 -29.63
CA LEU A 446 2.50 -4.84 -30.67
C LEU A 446 3.07 -6.00 -31.50
N LYS A 447 3.25 -7.18 -30.90
CA LYS A 447 3.79 -8.36 -31.59
C LYS A 447 2.74 -9.16 -32.35
N THR A 448 1.52 -9.24 -31.83
CA THR A 448 0.49 -10.18 -32.31
C THR A 448 -0.69 -9.50 -32.98
N GLY A 449 -0.74 -8.16 -32.95
CA GLY A 449 -1.90 -7.38 -33.39
C GLY A 449 -3.10 -7.46 -32.45
N SER A 450 -3.07 -8.30 -31.41
CA SER A 450 -4.22 -8.58 -30.54
C SER A 450 -3.83 -8.65 -29.06
N PHE A 451 -4.78 -8.34 -28.17
CA PHE A 451 -4.64 -8.63 -26.74
C PHE A 451 -5.06 -10.06 -26.38
N ALA A 452 -5.59 -10.82 -27.35
CA ALA A 452 -5.99 -12.20 -27.14
C ALA A 452 -4.77 -13.05 -26.76
N VAL A 453 -4.87 -13.69 -25.60
CA VAL A 453 -3.95 -14.75 -25.21
C VAL A 453 -4.54 -16.03 -25.80
N ALA A 454 -3.75 -16.80 -26.56
CA ALA A 454 -4.21 -18.08 -27.11
C ALA A 454 -4.82 -18.92 -25.97
N LEU A 455 -6.13 -19.17 -26.07
CA LEU A 455 -6.84 -20.04 -25.13
C LEU A 455 -6.32 -21.46 -25.41
N GLU A 456 -5.63 -22.06 -24.44
CA GLU A 456 -5.45 -23.51 -24.49
C GLU A 456 -6.86 -24.13 -24.47
N SER A 457 -7.13 -24.96 -25.47
CA SER A 457 -8.19 -25.96 -25.41
C SER A 457 -8.08 -26.66 -24.06
N SER A 458 -9.20 -26.74 -23.36
CA SER A 458 -9.37 -27.44 -22.08
C SER A 458 -8.90 -28.90 -22.17
N GLY A 459 -7.60 -29.11 -22.07
CA GLY A 459 -6.94 -30.41 -22.14
C GLY A 459 -6.05 -30.56 -20.92
N GLN A 460 -6.51 -31.39 -19.99
CA GLN A 460 -5.77 -31.93 -18.84
C GLN A 460 -5.54 -30.96 -17.67
N ALA A 461 -6.61 -30.74 -16.91
CA ALA A 461 -6.47 -30.65 -15.46
C ALA A 461 -6.06 -32.04 -14.93
N ARG A 462 -4.85 -32.13 -14.38
CA ARG A 462 -4.46 -33.13 -13.39
C ARG A 462 -4.09 -32.41 -12.11
#